data_AF-A0A135VK85-F1
#
_entry.id   AF-A0A135VK85-F1
#
_cell.length_a   1.000
_cell.length_b   1.000
_cell.length_c   1.000
_cell.angle_alpha   90.00
_cell.angle_beta   90.00
_cell.angle_gamma   90.00
#
_symmetry.space_group_name_H-M   'P 1'
#
loop_
_entity.id
_entity.type
_entity.pdbx_description
1 polymer ?
#
loop_
_entity_poly.entity_id
_entity_poly.type
_entity_poly.pdbx_seq_one_letter_code
_entity_poly.pdbx_strand_id
1 'polypeptide(L)'
;MSAATEKFDRVLVRSDFLARCKWCGTPHSPDWVKSEYGDLYCSRECQSAAGAGWRRQGGALGTLIGAVLLLLPNPASILIGLNLLPVSLCILIQGVLGRRYVNRKDRYRNAELLVCEYCNHINTPGVVVCDNCGATLTGADFSSDSWPEWFVLPPKVNSSRRRKYGTCGNCGRPFNYPALSADGKDRCPKCGSLV
;
A
#
# COMPACT_ATOMS: atom_id res chain seq x y z
N MET A 1 -29.39 20.79 34.01
CA MET A 1 -29.10 19.93 32.85
C MET A 1 -27.60 19.84 32.73
N SER A 2 -27.03 18.73 33.21
CA SER A 2 -25.57 18.53 33.29
C SER A 2 -25.05 18.04 31.95
N ALA A 3 -24.13 18.79 31.35
CA ALA A 3 -23.41 18.36 30.16
C ALA A 3 -22.45 17.23 30.53
N ALA A 4 -22.80 16.00 30.13
CA ALA A 4 -21.92 14.85 30.21
C ALA A 4 -20.73 15.09 29.27
N THR A 5 -19.54 15.26 29.86
CA THR A 5 -18.27 15.23 29.12
C THR A 5 -17.94 13.78 28.82
N GLU A 6 -18.27 13.33 27.59
CA GLU A 6 -17.77 12.05 27.07
C GLU A 6 -16.24 12.13 26.94
N LYS A 7 -15.57 11.54 27.92
CA LYS A 7 -14.14 11.29 27.91
C LYS A 7 -13.89 10.17 26.90
N PHE A 8 -13.59 10.52 25.66
CA PHE A 8 -13.01 9.56 24.72
C PHE A 8 -11.65 9.14 25.29
N ASP A 9 -11.55 7.91 25.79
CA ASP A 9 -10.29 7.27 26.16
C ASP A 9 -9.41 7.12 24.92
N ARG A 10 -8.66 8.18 24.60
CA ARG A 10 -7.68 8.17 23.52
C ARG A 10 -6.44 7.46 24.05
N VAL A 11 -6.22 6.22 23.60
CA VAL A 11 -4.95 5.52 23.83
C VAL A 11 -3.86 6.26 23.07
N LEU A 12 -3.05 7.04 23.77
CA LEU A 12 -1.87 7.70 23.23
C LEU A 12 -0.78 6.64 23.01
N VAL A 13 -0.69 6.12 21.79
CA VAL A 13 0.39 5.23 21.36
C VAL A 13 1.52 6.09 20.80
N ARG A 14 2.73 6.00 21.37
CA ARG A 14 3.94 6.65 20.82
C ARG A 14 4.11 6.27 19.35
N SER A 15 4.58 7.19 18.50
CA SER A 15 4.77 6.99 17.05
C SER A 15 5.55 5.72 16.70
N ASP A 16 6.47 5.34 17.58
CA ASP A 16 7.37 4.21 17.43
C ASP A 16 6.64 2.86 17.59
N PHE A 17 5.44 2.90 18.18
CA PHE A 17 4.54 1.76 18.42
C PHE A 17 3.36 1.74 17.44
N LEU A 18 3.34 2.64 16.45
CA LEU A 18 2.34 2.58 15.38
C LEU A 18 2.54 1.28 14.59
N ALA A 19 1.44 0.58 14.34
CA ALA A 19 1.43 -0.58 13.48
C ALA A 19 2.01 -0.22 12.11
N ARG A 20 3.11 -0.88 11.73
CA ARG A 20 3.74 -0.71 10.41
C ARG A 20 3.54 -1.96 9.59
N CYS A 21 3.36 -1.78 8.28
CA CYS A 21 3.34 -2.90 7.35
C CYS A 21 4.68 -3.65 7.42
N LYS A 22 4.65 -4.95 7.72
CA LYS A 22 5.87 -5.78 7.82
C LYS A 22 6.68 -5.79 6.53
N TRP A 23 6.00 -5.71 5.37
CA TRP A 23 6.67 -5.76 4.07
C TRP A 23 7.22 -4.41 3.61
N CYS A 24 6.36 -3.39 3.47
CA CYS A 24 6.74 -2.10 2.89
C CYS A 24 7.05 -1.02 3.91
N GLY A 25 6.76 -1.23 5.19
CA GLY A 25 7.07 -0.31 6.28
C GLY A 25 6.09 0.86 6.46
N THR A 26 5.04 0.94 5.64
CA THR A 26 4.05 2.03 5.68
C THR A 26 3.42 2.14 7.07
N PRO A 27 3.35 3.36 7.66
CA PRO A 27 2.84 3.60 9.01
C PRO A 27 1.32 3.71 9.11
N HIS A 28 0.60 3.74 7.98
CA HIS A 28 -0.85 3.86 7.94
C HIS A 28 -1.45 2.99 6.84
N SER A 29 -2.59 2.37 7.13
CA SER A 29 -3.42 1.66 6.16
C SER A 29 -4.88 1.86 6.55
N PRO A 30 -5.80 2.12 5.60
CA PRO A 30 -7.23 2.10 5.89
C PRO A 30 -7.68 0.68 6.27
N ASP A 31 -7.08 -0.33 5.64
CA ASP A 31 -7.37 -1.74 5.87
C ASP A 31 -6.09 -2.49 6.24
N TRP A 32 -6.00 -2.96 7.49
CA TRP A 32 -4.91 -3.82 7.92
C TRP A 32 -5.24 -5.28 7.65
N VAL A 33 -4.35 -5.96 6.93
CA VAL A 33 -4.41 -7.39 6.70
C VAL A 33 -3.48 -8.09 7.69
N LYS A 34 -4.05 -8.89 8.59
CA LYS A 34 -3.29 -9.69 9.56
C LYS A 34 -2.97 -11.06 8.97
N SER A 35 -1.74 -11.55 9.13
CA SER A 35 -1.41 -12.96 8.87
C SER A 35 -1.80 -13.85 10.04
N GLU A 36 -1.85 -15.15 9.78
CA GLU A 36 -2.00 -16.19 10.80
C GLU A 36 -0.90 -16.12 11.88
N TYR A 37 0.29 -15.61 11.52
CA TYR A 37 1.43 -15.42 12.44
C TYR A 37 1.39 -14.09 13.20
N GLY A 38 0.31 -13.31 13.05
CA GLY A 38 0.15 -12.02 13.72
C GLY A 38 0.82 -10.84 13.04
N ASP A 39 1.45 -11.04 11.88
CA ASP A 39 2.08 -9.95 11.12
C ASP A 39 1.01 -9.04 10.49
N LEU A 40 1.29 -7.74 10.46
CA LEU A 40 0.40 -6.75 9.86
C LEU A 40 0.92 -6.31 8.48
N TYR A 41 0.01 -6.27 7.51
CA TYR A 41 0.27 -5.81 6.15
C TYR A 41 -0.74 -4.74 5.77
N CYS A 42 -0.31 -3.71 5.04
CA CYS A 42 -1.21 -2.67 4.55
C CYS A 42 -2.10 -3.13 3.39
N SER A 43 -1.83 -4.29 2.79
CA SER A 43 -2.62 -4.81 1.67
C SER A 43 -2.35 -6.31 1.44
N ARG A 44 -3.27 -6.99 0.73
CA ARG A 44 -3.09 -8.42 0.36
C ARG A 44 -1.91 -8.62 -0.60
N GLU A 45 -1.57 -7.62 -1.39
CA GLU A 45 -0.39 -7.61 -2.25
C GLU A 45 0.89 -7.61 -1.42
N CYS A 46 0.96 -6.80 -0.36
CA CYS A 46 2.12 -6.80 0.54
C CYS A 46 2.25 -8.11 1.32
N GLN A 47 1.12 -8.70 1.74
CA GLN A 47 1.11 -10.01 2.36
C GLN A 47 1.60 -11.11 1.40
N SER A 48 1.14 -11.10 0.15
CA SER A 48 1.58 -12.08 -0.86
C SER A 48 3.04 -11.88 -1.25
N ALA A 49 3.52 -10.64 -1.32
CA ALA A 49 4.93 -10.32 -1.58
C ALA A 49 5.86 -10.83 -0.47
N ALA A 50 5.46 -10.65 0.80
CA ALA A 50 6.22 -11.14 1.94
C ALA A 50 6.39 -12.66 1.94
N GLY A 51 5.34 -13.38 1.51
CA GLY A 51 5.38 -14.83 1.35
C GLY A 51 5.95 -15.31 0.01
N ALA A 52 6.26 -14.42 -0.94
CA ALA A 52 6.50 -14.80 -2.33
C ALA A 52 7.70 -15.73 -2.52
N GLY A 53 8.80 -15.47 -1.79
CA GLY A 53 10.01 -16.28 -1.86
C GLY A 53 9.77 -17.72 -1.39
N TRP A 54 9.24 -17.86 -0.18
CA TRP A 54 8.93 -19.17 0.41
C TRP A 54 7.88 -19.93 -0.40
N ARG A 55 6.78 -19.27 -0.80
CA ARG A 55 5.73 -19.90 -1.61
C ARG A 55 6.26 -20.36 -2.96
N ARG A 56 7.15 -19.61 -3.60
CA ARG A 56 7.74 -20.04 -4.87
C ARG A 56 8.62 -21.27 -4.69
N GLN A 57 9.51 -21.28 -3.70
CA GLN A 57 10.39 -22.42 -3.44
C GLN A 57 9.60 -23.66 -3.02
N GLY A 58 8.69 -23.51 -2.05
CA GLY A 58 7.83 -24.59 -1.57
C GLY A 58 6.87 -25.11 -2.65
N GLY A 59 6.27 -24.22 -3.43
CA GLY A 59 5.41 -24.60 -4.56
C GLY A 59 6.17 -25.34 -5.65
N ALA A 60 7.37 -24.88 -6.02
CA ALA A 60 8.21 -25.55 -7.02
C ALA A 60 8.67 -26.93 -6.54
N LEU A 61 9.13 -27.03 -5.30
CA LEU A 61 9.52 -28.30 -4.68
C LEU A 61 8.32 -29.27 -4.61
N GLY A 62 7.15 -28.77 -4.17
CA GLY A 62 5.93 -29.56 -4.09
C GLY A 62 5.45 -30.08 -5.44
N THR A 63 5.55 -29.27 -6.50
CA THR A 63 5.25 -29.72 -7.88
C THR A 63 6.22 -30.79 -8.37
N LEU A 64 7.51 -30.67 -8.05
CA LEU A 64 8.51 -31.68 -8.41
C LEU A 64 8.24 -33.00 -7.69
N ILE A 65 8.01 -32.95 -6.37
CA ILE A 65 7.66 -34.13 -5.58
C ILE A 65 6.36 -34.77 -6.08
N GLY A 66 5.32 -33.96 -6.33
CA GLY A 66 4.05 -34.43 -6.87
C GLY A 66 4.21 -35.13 -8.21
N ALA A 67 5.03 -34.58 -9.12
CA ALA A 67 5.31 -35.19 -10.41
C ALA A 67 6.07 -36.52 -10.27
N VAL A 68 7.09 -36.58 -9.39
CA VAL A 68 7.83 -37.83 -9.13
C VAL A 68 6.90 -38.91 -8.56
N LEU A 69 6.01 -38.57 -7.63
CA LEU A 69 5.06 -39.51 -7.04
C LEU A 69 4.08 -40.13 -8.05
N LEU A 70 3.72 -39.38 -9.11
CA LEU A 70 2.90 -39.88 -10.22
C LEU A 70 3.63 -40.88 -11.13
N LEU A 71 4.96 -40.83 -11.18
CA LEU A 71 5.77 -41.74 -11.99
C LEU A 71 6.09 -43.05 -11.28
N LEU A 72 5.85 -43.14 -9.97
CA LEU A 72 6.08 -44.35 -9.19
C LEU A 72 4.94 -45.36 -9.42
N PRO A 73 5.24 -46.65 -9.62
CA PRO A 73 4.24 -47.69 -9.90
C PRO A 73 3.52 -48.17 -8.61
N ASN A 74 3.20 -47.25 -7.71
CA ASN A 74 2.49 -47.53 -6.47
C ASN A 74 1.18 -46.70 -6.44
N PRO A 75 0.00 -47.33 -6.35
CA PRO A 75 -1.27 -46.61 -6.38
C PRO A 75 -1.39 -45.58 -5.24
N ALA A 76 -0.79 -45.82 -4.08
CA ALA A 76 -0.78 -44.87 -2.97
C ALA A 76 0.04 -43.60 -3.30
N SER A 77 1.20 -43.75 -3.96
CA SER A 77 2.00 -42.59 -4.36
C SER A 77 1.30 -41.78 -5.45
N ILE A 78 0.64 -42.45 -6.41
CA ILE A 78 -0.13 -41.78 -7.46
C ILE A 78 -1.25 -40.92 -6.85
N LEU A 79 -1.99 -41.47 -5.88
CA LEU A 79 -3.07 -40.73 -5.21
C LEU A 79 -2.54 -39.50 -4.45
N ILE A 80 -1.41 -39.63 -3.74
CA ILE A 80 -0.76 -38.50 -3.07
C ILE A 80 -0.29 -37.46 -4.10
N GLY A 81 0.34 -37.92 -5.19
CA GLY A 81 0.78 -37.07 -6.29
C GLY A 81 -0.36 -36.25 -6.89
N LEU A 82 -1.50 -36.87 -7.18
CA LEU A 82 -2.70 -36.22 -7.73
C LEU A 82 -3.24 -35.10 -6.83
N ASN A 83 -3.15 -35.24 -5.50
CA ASN A 83 -3.59 -34.21 -4.56
C ASN A 83 -2.54 -33.12 -4.33
N LEU A 84 -1.26 -33.50 -4.28
CA LEU A 84 -0.15 -32.60 -3.99
C LEU A 84 0.12 -31.62 -5.14
N LEU A 85 0.01 -32.09 -6.38
CA LEU A 85 0.33 -31.32 -7.58
C LEU A 85 -0.53 -30.04 -7.73
N PRO A 86 -1.88 -30.09 -7.66
CA PRO A 86 -2.71 -28.89 -7.79
C PRO A 86 -2.49 -27.91 -6.63
N VAL A 87 -2.33 -28.40 -5.40
CA VAL A 87 -2.05 -27.54 -4.23
C VAL A 87 -0.70 -26.83 -4.38
N SER A 88 0.34 -27.56 -4.79
CA SER A 88 1.67 -27.01 -5.00
C SER A 88 1.71 -25.99 -6.14
N LEU A 89 0.94 -26.24 -7.22
CA LEU A 89 0.81 -25.30 -8.33
C LEU A 89 0.11 -24.00 -7.88
N CYS A 90 -0.95 -24.08 -7.09
CA CYS A 90 -1.61 -22.92 -6.51
C CYS A 90 -0.66 -22.09 -5.64
N ILE A 91 0.13 -22.73 -4.78
CA ILE A 91 1.15 -22.07 -3.95
C ILE A 91 2.20 -21.39 -4.83
N LEU A 92 2.65 -22.05 -5.90
CA LEU A 92 3.62 -21.50 -6.85
C LEU A 92 3.07 -20.27 -7.57
N ILE A 93 1.82 -20.32 -8.06
CA ILE A 93 1.15 -19.18 -8.71
C ILE A 93 1.06 -17.99 -7.76
N GLN A 94 0.67 -18.21 -6.50
CA GLN A 94 0.66 -17.14 -5.50
C GLN A 94 2.07 -16.54 -5.28
N GLY A 95 3.11 -17.37 -5.28
CA GLY A 95 4.49 -16.92 -5.21
C GLY A 95 4.90 -16.05 -6.41
N VAL A 96 4.46 -16.41 -7.61
CA VAL A 96 4.71 -15.63 -8.84
C VAL A 96 3.99 -14.29 -8.80
N LEU A 97 2.72 -14.27 -8.39
CA LEU A 97 1.93 -13.04 -8.27
C LEU A 97 2.53 -12.08 -7.25
N GLY A 98 2.96 -12.59 -6.09
CA GLY A 98 3.61 -11.79 -5.05
C GLY A 98 4.92 -11.14 -5.53
N ARG A 99 5.60 -11.72 -6.53
CA ARG A 99 6.85 -11.19 -7.08
C ARG A 99 6.70 -9.79 -7.69
N ARG A 100 5.51 -9.47 -8.22
CA ARG A 100 5.20 -8.16 -8.82
C ARG A 100 5.33 -7.01 -7.82
N TYR A 101 5.27 -7.31 -6.53
CA TYR A 101 5.27 -6.34 -5.44
C TYR A 101 6.56 -6.38 -4.59
N VAL A 102 7.59 -7.10 -5.07
CA VAL A 102 8.87 -7.22 -4.34
C VAL A 102 9.59 -5.87 -4.23
N ASN A 103 9.44 -5.02 -5.23
CA ASN A 103 10.08 -3.69 -5.28
C ASN A 103 9.56 -2.72 -4.20
N ARG A 104 8.50 -3.09 -3.45
CA ARG A 104 7.97 -2.29 -2.34
C ARG A 104 8.61 -2.60 -0.99
N LYS A 105 9.47 -3.62 -0.92
CA LYS A 105 10.09 -4.03 0.34
C LYS A 105 10.80 -2.84 0.99
N ASP A 106 10.45 -2.55 2.23
CA ASP A 106 10.99 -1.48 3.09
C ASP A 106 10.93 -0.04 2.54
N ARG A 107 10.28 0.19 1.38
CA ARG A 107 10.26 1.48 0.69
C ARG A 107 9.73 2.64 1.53
N TYR A 108 8.79 2.36 2.44
CA TYR A 108 8.10 3.37 3.25
C TYR A 108 8.41 3.25 4.74
N ARG A 109 9.46 2.50 5.12
CA ARG A 109 9.80 2.26 6.52
C ARG A 109 10.14 3.54 7.29
N ASN A 110 10.70 4.52 6.60
CA ASN A 110 11.06 5.83 7.16
C ASN A 110 10.03 6.91 6.83
N ALA A 111 8.88 6.55 6.24
CA ALA A 111 7.84 7.53 5.98
C ALA A 111 7.22 7.99 7.31
N GLU A 112 7.12 9.31 7.47
CA GLU A 112 6.42 9.94 8.58
C GLU A 112 4.93 10.12 8.26
N LEU A 113 4.11 10.21 9.31
CA LEU A 113 2.69 10.46 9.15
C LEU A 113 2.45 11.94 8.83
N LEU A 114 1.60 12.19 7.83
CA LEU A 114 1.21 13.55 7.48
C LEU A 114 0.07 14.02 8.38
N VAL A 115 0.40 14.68 9.49
CA VAL A 115 -0.57 15.18 10.46
C VAL A 115 -0.98 16.60 10.09
N CYS A 116 -2.29 16.87 10.05
CA CYS A 116 -2.80 18.22 9.85
C CYS A 116 -2.54 19.08 11.08
N GLU A 117 -1.83 20.20 10.90
CA GLU A 117 -1.52 21.15 11.98
C GLU A 117 -2.77 21.77 12.61
N TYR A 118 -3.88 21.84 11.87
CA TYR A 118 -5.10 22.53 12.31
C TYR A 118 -6.08 21.65 13.08
N CYS A 119 -6.20 20.37 12.71
CA CYS A 119 -7.18 19.45 13.34
C CYS A 119 -6.55 18.17 13.89
N ASN A 120 -5.23 18.01 13.81
CA ASN A 120 -4.48 16.82 14.19
C ASN A 120 -4.96 15.52 13.53
N HIS A 121 -5.72 15.62 12.44
CA HIS A 121 -6.10 14.46 11.64
C HIS A 121 -4.87 13.90 10.92
N ILE A 122 -4.67 12.60 11.01
CA ILE A 122 -3.63 11.89 10.27
C ILE A 122 -4.15 11.69 8.85
N ASN A 123 -3.50 12.33 7.90
CA ASN A 123 -3.89 12.29 6.50
C ASN A 123 -3.17 11.17 5.76
N THR A 124 -3.79 10.76 4.67
CA THR A 124 -3.17 9.88 3.71
C THR A 124 -1.94 10.54 3.07
N PRO A 125 -0.82 9.83 2.84
CA PRO A 125 0.36 10.42 2.21
C PRO A 125 0.03 11.01 0.83
N GLY A 126 0.65 12.15 0.50
CA GLY A 126 0.51 12.78 -0.83
C GLY A 126 -0.71 13.69 -1.02
N VAL A 127 -1.59 13.82 -0.01
CA VAL A 127 -2.67 14.82 -0.05
C VAL A 127 -2.14 16.21 0.29
N VAL A 128 -2.65 17.22 -0.42
CA VAL A 128 -2.30 18.64 -0.23
C VAL A 128 -3.25 19.36 0.72
N VAL A 129 -4.40 18.74 0.99
CA VAL A 129 -5.51 19.28 1.77
C VAL A 129 -5.92 18.21 2.77
N CYS A 130 -6.26 18.63 3.99
CA CYS A 130 -6.67 17.71 5.04
C CYS A 130 -8.01 17.04 4.71
N ASP A 131 -8.05 15.70 4.78
CA ASP A 131 -9.24 14.90 4.48
C ASP A 131 -10.38 15.15 5.48
N ASN A 132 -10.08 15.69 6.66
CA ASN A 132 -11.05 15.98 7.71
C ASN A 132 -11.52 17.45 7.72
N CYS A 133 -10.58 18.42 7.74
CA CYS A 133 -10.94 19.83 7.92
C CYS A 133 -10.77 20.71 6.68
N GLY A 134 -10.26 20.17 5.57
CA GLY A 134 -10.07 20.93 4.32
C GLY A 134 -8.93 21.97 4.37
N ALA A 135 -8.11 21.98 5.43
CA ALA A 135 -6.97 22.89 5.52
C ALA A 135 -5.80 22.43 4.65
N THR A 136 -5.09 23.37 4.03
CA THR A 136 -3.88 23.08 3.24
C THR A 136 -2.77 22.53 4.14
N LEU A 137 -2.12 21.45 3.72
CA LEU A 137 -1.03 20.81 4.44
C LEU A 137 0.31 21.42 3.98
N THR A 138 0.77 22.46 4.69
CA THR A 138 1.92 23.29 4.31
C THR A 138 3.30 22.67 4.57
N GLY A 139 3.37 21.51 5.23
CA GLY A 139 4.61 20.80 5.58
C GLY A 139 4.77 19.40 4.95
N ALA A 140 3.90 19.01 4.00
CA ALA A 140 3.98 17.69 3.40
C ALA A 140 5.16 17.58 2.42
N ASP A 141 6.17 16.77 2.74
CA ASP A 141 7.16 16.34 1.74
C ASP A 141 6.49 15.44 0.71
N PHE A 142 6.15 16.03 -0.44
CA PHE A 142 5.56 15.31 -1.57
C PHE A 142 6.59 14.34 -2.15
N SER A 143 6.51 13.06 -1.78
CA SER A 143 7.29 12.04 -2.48
C SER A 143 6.84 12.01 -3.95
N SER A 144 7.79 12.22 -4.86
CA SER A 144 7.55 12.16 -6.32
C SER A 144 7.15 10.78 -6.84
N ASP A 145 7.21 9.77 -5.98
CA ASP A 145 7.02 8.38 -6.35
C ASP A 145 5.55 7.96 -6.26
N SER A 146 5.10 7.27 -7.30
CA SER A 146 3.77 6.68 -7.37
C SER A 146 3.57 5.68 -6.22
N TRP A 147 2.63 6.03 -5.34
CA TRP A 147 2.13 5.16 -4.27
C TRP A 147 1.44 3.91 -4.86
N PRO A 148 1.22 2.85 -4.05
CA PRO A 148 0.60 1.61 -4.49
C PRO A 148 -0.72 1.79 -5.26
N GLU A 149 -1.02 0.97 -6.26
CA GLU A 149 -2.25 1.08 -7.08
C GLU A 149 -3.58 0.94 -6.31
N TRP A 150 -3.59 0.43 -5.07
CA TRP A 150 -4.77 0.44 -4.19
C TRP A 150 -4.98 1.81 -3.50
N PHE A 151 -4.02 2.72 -3.64
CA PHE A 151 -4.23 4.14 -3.48
C PHE A 151 -4.95 4.63 -4.73
N VAL A 152 -6.27 4.67 -4.65
CA VAL A 152 -7.10 5.29 -5.69
C VAL A 152 -6.80 6.79 -5.63
N LEU A 153 -5.79 7.23 -6.39
CA LEU A 153 -5.83 8.59 -6.91
C LEU A 153 -7.20 8.74 -7.59
N PRO A 154 -7.89 9.88 -7.42
CA PRO A 154 -9.11 10.15 -8.14
C PRO A 154 -8.92 9.80 -9.62
N PRO A 155 -9.97 9.28 -10.28
CA PRO A 155 -9.89 8.48 -11.49
C PRO A 155 -8.92 9.09 -12.50
N LYS A 156 -8.02 8.26 -13.03
CA LYS A 156 -7.05 8.62 -14.07
C LYS A 156 -7.76 9.41 -15.16
N VAL A 157 -7.63 10.73 -15.14
CA VAL A 157 -7.99 11.57 -16.28
C VAL A 157 -7.10 11.08 -17.42
N ASN A 158 -7.74 10.63 -18.51
CA ASN A 158 -7.12 9.95 -19.64
C ASN A 158 -5.68 10.42 -19.92
N SER A 159 -4.74 9.48 -19.79
CA SER A 159 -3.29 9.68 -19.92
C SER A 159 -2.84 10.21 -21.29
N SER A 160 -3.76 10.33 -22.25
CA SER A 160 -3.56 10.98 -23.55
C SER A 160 -3.55 12.52 -23.48
N ARG A 161 -3.85 13.13 -22.32
CA ARG A 161 -3.68 14.57 -22.07
C ARG A 161 -2.68 14.88 -20.95
N ARG A 162 -1.52 14.19 -20.90
CA ARG A 162 -0.39 14.73 -20.12
C ARG A 162 0.11 16.01 -20.80
N ARG A 163 -0.55 17.14 -20.53
CA ARG A 163 0.11 18.44 -20.67
C ARG A 163 1.33 18.37 -19.77
N LYS A 164 2.52 18.57 -20.32
CA LYS A 164 3.71 18.84 -19.51
C LYS A 164 3.42 20.16 -18.80
N TYR A 165 3.06 20.08 -17.52
CA TYR A 165 3.00 21.28 -16.71
C TYR A 165 4.43 21.80 -16.53
N GLY A 166 4.59 23.11 -16.61
CA GLY A 166 5.88 23.78 -16.55
C GLY A 166 6.09 24.42 -15.19
N THR A 167 6.38 25.71 -15.20
CA THR A 167 6.53 26.53 -14.00
C THR A 167 5.18 27.03 -13.51
N CYS A 168 4.92 26.94 -12.20
CA CYS A 168 3.71 27.50 -11.61
C CYS A 168 3.70 29.02 -11.74
N GLY A 169 2.63 29.60 -12.31
CA GLY A 169 2.48 31.05 -12.47
C GLY A 169 2.39 31.82 -11.15
N ASN A 170 2.06 31.14 -10.04
CA ASN A 170 1.97 31.78 -8.72
C ASN A 170 3.27 31.70 -7.94
N CYS A 171 3.88 30.51 -7.80
CA CYS A 171 5.06 30.33 -6.96
C CYS A 171 6.39 30.22 -7.73
N GLY A 172 6.36 30.26 -9.07
CA GLY A 172 7.56 30.19 -9.90
C GLY A 172 8.31 28.85 -9.84
N ARG A 173 7.75 27.82 -9.19
CA ARG A 173 8.39 26.51 -9.09
C ARG A 173 7.96 25.58 -10.22
N PRO A 174 8.88 24.81 -10.82
CA PRO A 174 8.52 23.80 -11.81
C PRO A 174 7.75 22.63 -11.17
N PHE A 175 6.76 22.10 -11.89
CA PHE A 175 6.01 20.91 -11.47
C PHE A 175 5.53 20.14 -12.70
N ASN A 176 5.58 18.81 -12.64
CA ASN A 176 5.25 17.94 -13.78
C ASN A 176 3.80 17.45 -13.78
N TYR A 177 3.08 17.62 -12.67
CA TYR A 177 1.70 17.15 -12.49
C TYR A 177 0.95 18.03 -11.47
N PRO A 178 -0.31 18.40 -11.72
CA PRO A 178 -1.13 19.11 -10.76
C PRO A 178 -1.63 18.14 -9.67
N ALA A 179 -1.88 18.68 -8.49
CA ALA A 179 -2.64 18.00 -7.44
C ALA A 179 -4.14 18.22 -7.70
N LEU A 180 -4.92 17.15 -7.76
CA LEU A 180 -6.38 17.27 -7.86
C LEU A 180 -6.95 17.58 -6.48
N SER A 181 -7.64 18.70 -6.37
CA SER A 181 -8.30 19.14 -5.14
C SER A 181 -9.70 18.57 -5.02
N ALA A 182 -10.29 18.62 -3.81
CA ALA A 182 -11.63 18.10 -3.53
C ALA A 182 -12.74 18.78 -4.36
N ASP A 183 -12.49 20.01 -4.83
CA ASP A 183 -13.35 20.75 -5.76
C ASP A 183 -13.17 20.33 -7.24
N GLY A 184 -12.39 19.29 -7.52
CA GLY A 184 -12.13 18.77 -8.87
C GLY A 184 -11.21 19.65 -9.71
N LYS A 185 -10.52 20.61 -9.10
CA LYS A 185 -9.63 21.55 -9.80
C LYS A 185 -8.16 21.15 -9.66
N ASP A 186 -7.40 21.43 -10.72
CA ASP A 186 -5.95 21.27 -10.75
C ASP A 186 -5.28 22.38 -9.92
N ARG A 187 -4.42 21.97 -8.97
CA ARG A 187 -3.65 22.89 -8.13
C ARG A 187 -2.16 22.59 -8.21
N CYS A 188 -1.35 23.62 -8.00
CA CYS A 188 0.10 23.47 -7.96
C CYS A 188 0.46 22.68 -6.71
N PRO A 189 1.21 21.57 -6.83
CA PRO A 189 1.57 20.76 -5.68
C PRO A 189 2.51 21.48 -4.70
N LYS A 190 3.13 22.60 -5.11
CA LYS A 190 4.08 23.34 -4.27
C LYS A 190 3.43 24.47 -3.47
N CYS A 191 2.35 25.08 -3.95
CA CYS A 191 1.74 26.23 -3.29
C CYS A 191 0.21 26.17 -3.20
N GLY A 192 -0.43 25.12 -3.73
CA GLY A 192 -1.88 24.93 -3.67
C GLY A 192 -2.70 25.91 -4.50
N SER A 193 -2.07 26.81 -5.27
CA SER A 193 -2.78 27.71 -6.18
C SER A 193 -3.34 26.97 -7.38
N LEU A 194 -4.44 27.48 -7.94
CA LEU A 194 -4.99 26.93 -9.18
C LEU A 194 -3.97 27.03 -10.32
N VAL A 195 -3.97 25.99 -11.17
CA VAL A 195 -3.09 25.85 -12.34
C VAL A 195 -3.92 25.96 -13.61
#